data_AF-A0A6I5C5R2-F1
#
_entry.id   AF-A0A6I5C5R2-F1
#
_cell.length_a   1.000
_cell.length_b   1.000
_cell.length_c   1.000
_cell.angle_alpha   90.00
_cell.angle_beta   90.00
_cell.angle_gamma   90.00
#
_symmetry.space_group_name_H-M   'P 1'
#
loop_
_entity.id
_entity.type
_entity.pdbx_description
1 polymer ?
#
loop_
_entity_poly.entity_id
_entity_poly.type
_entity_poly.pdbx_seq_one_letter_code
_entity_poly.pdbx_strand_id
1 'polypeptide(L)'
;TGRKHERRIALAPWQQEIVDAYPWEFVRGLIHSDGCRITNWTTRLVGGERKRHEYPRYFFTNLSADITRLYTDTLDRLGVEWKAHGCNISVARKASVALMDAHIGPKY
;
A
#
# COMPACT_ATOMS: atom_id res chain seq x y z
N THR A 1 -11.26 27.55 7.10
CA THR A 1 -12.07 26.51 7.77
C THR A 1 -12.69 25.63 6.70
N GLY A 2 -12.65 24.30 6.84
CA GLY A 2 -13.06 23.33 5.80
C GLY A 2 -12.71 21.90 6.22
N ARG A 3 -13.29 20.89 5.54
CA ARG A 3 -13.08 19.47 5.92
C ARG A 3 -11.58 19.15 5.79
N LYS A 4 -11.06 18.32 6.70
CA LYS A 4 -9.62 18.02 6.75
C LYS A 4 -9.08 17.50 5.40
N HIS A 5 -9.86 16.70 4.69
CA HIS A 5 -9.46 16.10 3.41
C HIS A 5 -9.53 17.05 2.20
N GLU A 6 -10.14 18.23 2.34
CA GLU A 6 -10.19 19.26 1.28
C GLU A 6 -8.99 20.21 1.33
N ARG A 7 -8.15 20.09 2.36
CA ARG A 7 -6.95 20.92 2.50
C ARG A 7 -5.86 20.35 1.60
N ARG A 8 -5.18 21.24 0.86
CA ARG A 8 -4.01 20.87 0.06
C ARG A 8 -2.92 20.31 0.97
N ILE A 9 -2.40 19.14 0.60
CA ILE A 9 -1.24 18.53 1.24
C ILE A 9 -0.14 18.43 0.18
N ALA A 10 0.93 19.18 0.38
CA ALA A 10 2.11 19.14 -0.46
C ALA A 10 3.34 19.03 0.43
N LEU A 11 4.29 18.21 0.02
CA LEU A 11 5.57 18.10 0.72
C LEU A 11 6.37 19.38 0.48
N ALA A 12 6.91 19.95 1.56
CA ALA A 12 7.96 20.96 1.45
C ALA A 12 9.21 20.32 0.83
N PRO A 13 10.12 21.09 0.21
CA PRO A 13 11.31 20.54 -0.46
C PRO A 13 12.13 19.58 0.41
N TRP A 14 12.39 19.94 1.67
CA TRP A 14 13.12 19.08 2.61
C TRP A 14 12.37 17.78 2.96
N GLN A 15 11.02 17.79 2.95
CA GLN A 15 10.23 16.58 3.16
C GLN A 15 10.31 15.66 1.94
N GLN A 16 10.33 16.25 0.74
CA GLN A 16 10.48 15.50 -0.49
C GLN A 16 11.85 14.80 -0.53
N GLU A 17 12.93 15.48 -0.14
CA GLU A 17 14.27 14.89 -0.03
C GLU A 17 14.29 13.65 0.89
N ILE A 18 13.59 13.71 2.03
CA ILE A 18 13.48 12.57 2.94
C ILE A 18 12.67 11.43 2.32
N VAL A 19 11.53 11.72 1.70
CA VAL A 19 10.71 10.69 1.02
C VAL A 19 11.48 10.05 -0.13
N ASP A 20 12.27 10.84 -0.85
CA ASP A 20 13.08 10.36 -1.97
C ASP A 20 14.26 9.48 -1.52
N ALA A 21 14.82 9.76 -0.34
CA ALA A 21 15.89 8.97 0.26
C ALA A 21 15.38 7.71 0.97
N TYR A 22 14.18 7.76 1.56
CA TYR A 22 13.59 6.69 2.37
C TYR A 22 12.17 6.32 1.92
N PRO A 23 11.98 5.90 0.65
CA PRO A 23 10.64 5.66 0.09
C PRO A 23 9.94 4.47 0.72
N TRP A 24 10.67 3.44 1.15
CA TRP A 24 10.09 2.26 1.79
C TRP A 24 9.58 2.57 3.19
N GLU A 25 10.32 3.33 3.97
CA GLU A 25 9.94 3.82 5.29
C GLU A 25 8.71 4.73 5.20
N PHE A 26 8.63 5.56 4.16
CA PHE A 26 7.45 6.38 3.89
C PHE A 26 6.22 5.52 3.58
N VAL A 27 6.33 4.55 2.66
CA VAL A 27 5.26 3.59 2.35
C VAL A 27 4.82 2.82 3.60
N ARG A 28 5.79 2.37 4.42
CA ARG A 28 5.52 1.71 5.69
C ARG A 28 4.69 2.63 6.60
N GLY A 29 5.10 3.87 6.79
CA GLY A 29 4.37 4.85 7.60
C GLY A 29 2.92 5.00 7.16
N LEU A 30 2.67 5.16 5.85
CA LEU A 30 1.32 5.29 5.29
C LEU A 30 0.47 4.03 5.46
N ILE A 31 1.05 2.84 5.22
CA ILE A 31 0.35 1.56 5.44
C ILE A 31 0.01 1.36 6.92
N HIS A 32 0.88 1.79 7.83
CA HIS A 32 0.61 1.70 9.25
C HIS A 32 -0.51 2.65 9.68
N SER A 33 -0.53 3.89 9.18
CA SER A 33 -1.54 4.90 9.55
C SER A 33 -2.94 4.61 8.97
N ASP A 34 -3.04 4.39 7.66
CA ASP A 34 -4.32 4.36 6.94
C ASP A 34 -4.46 3.15 6.00
N GLY A 35 -3.55 2.17 6.12
CA GLY A 35 -3.60 0.92 5.37
C GLY A 35 -3.92 -0.31 6.19
N CYS A 36 -3.94 -1.46 5.54
CA CYS A 36 -3.95 -2.76 6.18
C CYS A 36 -3.31 -3.81 5.27
N ARG A 37 -2.91 -4.94 5.87
CA ARG A 37 -2.49 -6.13 5.17
C ARG A 37 -3.43 -7.26 5.56
N ILE A 38 -4.09 -7.88 4.59
CA ILE A 38 -4.99 -9.01 4.81
C ILE A 38 -4.52 -10.23 4.04
N THR A 39 -4.80 -11.41 4.55
CA THR A 39 -4.55 -12.68 3.86
C THR A 39 -5.88 -13.36 3.58
N ASN A 40 -6.35 -13.29 2.33
CA ASN A 40 -7.48 -14.09 1.89
C ASN A 40 -7.00 -15.53 1.69
N TRP A 41 -7.80 -16.52 2.09
CA TRP A 41 -7.44 -17.92 1.88
C TRP A 41 -8.61 -18.71 1.29
N THR A 42 -8.28 -19.71 0.48
CA THR A 42 -9.24 -20.67 -0.07
C THR A 42 -8.65 -22.07 -0.07
N THR A 43 -9.48 -23.08 0.00
CA THR A 43 -9.05 -24.48 -0.06
C THR A 43 -9.23 -24.98 -1.49
N ARG A 44 -8.16 -25.49 -2.10
CA ARG A 44 -8.20 -26.13 -3.42
C ARG A 44 -7.73 -27.58 -3.30
N LEU A 45 -8.39 -28.48 -4.00
CA LEU A 45 -7.87 -29.84 -4.21
C LEU A 45 -6.76 -29.78 -5.27
N VAL A 46 -5.55 -30.17 -4.89
CA VAL A 46 -4.38 -30.27 -5.77
C VAL A 46 -3.83 -31.67 -5.64
N GLY A 47 -4.01 -32.51 -6.68
CA GLY A 47 -3.56 -33.90 -6.65
C GLY A 47 -4.25 -34.78 -5.60
N GLY A 48 -5.51 -34.47 -5.24
CA GLY A 48 -6.27 -35.20 -4.21
C GLY A 48 -6.09 -34.69 -2.78
N GLU A 49 -5.10 -33.82 -2.53
CA GLU A 49 -4.89 -33.18 -1.23
C GLU A 49 -5.54 -31.80 -1.16
N ARG A 50 -6.14 -31.47 -0.01
CA ARG A 50 -6.63 -30.11 0.26
C ARG A 50 -5.46 -29.21 0.60
N LYS A 51 -5.13 -28.26 -0.28
CA LYS A 51 -4.13 -27.22 -0.04
C LYS A 51 -4.80 -25.87 0.22
N ARG A 52 -4.31 -25.16 1.24
CA ARG A 52 -4.70 -23.78 1.53
C ARG A 52 -3.91 -22.86 0.60
N HIS A 53 -4.61 -22.10 -0.22
CA HIS A 53 -4.01 -21.06 -1.06
C HIS A 53 -4.25 -19.71 -0.41
N GLU A 54 -3.17 -19.01 -0.12
CA GLU A 54 -3.19 -17.68 0.48
C GLU A 54 -2.93 -16.60 -0.56
N TYR A 55 -3.71 -15.53 -0.49
CA TYR A 55 -3.65 -14.36 -1.35
C TYR A 55 -3.49 -13.13 -0.45
N PRO A 56 -2.25 -12.85 0.01
CA PRO A 56 -1.97 -11.64 0.77
C PRO A 56 -2.22 -10.42 -0.11
N ARG A 57 -2.75 -9.35 0.50
CA ARG A 57 -3.08 -8.08 -0.17
C ARG A 57 -2.85 -6.93 0.80
N TYR A 58 -2.36 -5.81 0.27
CA TYR A 58 -2.36 -4.54 0.97
C TYR A 58 -3.51 -3.66 0.47
N PHE A 59 -4.10 -2.92 1.39
CA PHE A 59 -5.06 -1.86 1.12
C PHE A 59 -4.59 -0.58 1.79
N PHE A 60 -4.88 0.55 1.14
CA PHE A 60 -4.69 1.89 1.69
C PHE A 60 -5.92 2.71 1.36
N THR A 61 -6.55 3.31 2.37
CA THR A 61 -7.81 4.05 2.20
C THR A 61 -7.65 5.45 2.74
N ASN A 62 -7.72 6.45 1.85
CA ASN A 62 -7.65 7.85 2.27
C ASN A 62 -8.54 8.75 1.39
N LEU A 63 -9.29 9.65 2.03
CA LEU A 63 -10.15 10.60 1.32
C LEU A 63 -9.36 11.76 0.68
N SER A 64 -8.15 12.04 1.15
CA SER A 64 -7.29 13.07 0.57
C SER A 64 -6.66 12.56 -0.72
N ALA A 65 -7.01 13.17 -1.85
CA ALA A 65 -6.40 12.87 -3.15
C ALA A 65 -4.89 13.14 -3.15
N ASP A 66 -4.43 14.16 -2.40
CA ASP A 66 -3.00 14.47 -2.27
C ASP A 66 -2.25 13.35 -1.54
N ILE A 67 -2.76 12.85 -0.42
CA ILE A 67 -2.12 11.73 0.30
C ILE A 67 -2.12 10.47 -0.57
N THR A 68 -3.25 10.18 -1.21
CA THR A 68 -3.35 9.03 -2.12
C THR A 68 -2.35 9.13 -3.26
N ARG A 69 -2.16 10.33 -3.83
CA ARG A 69 -1.16 10.58 -4.88
C ARG A 69 0.27 10.39 -4.37
N LEU A 70 0.62 10.94 -3.20
CA LEU A 70 1.95 10.72 -2.61
C LEU A 70 2.24 9.22 -2.39
N TYR A 71 1.24 8.47 -1.95
CA TYR A 71 1.34 7.02 -1.81
C TYR A 71 1.57 6.34 -3.16
N THR A 72 0.72 6.60 -4.16
CA THR A 72 0.79 5.94 -5.47
C THR A 72 2.04 6.31 -6.27
N ASP A 73 2.45 7.58 -6.23
CA ASP A 73 3.68 8.03 -6.92
C ASP A 73 4.91 7.32 -6.32
N THR A 74 4.91 7.11 -5.00
CA THR A 74 5.98 6.35 -4.34
C THR A 74 5.93 4.86 -4.71
N LEU A 75 4.73 4.26 -4.78
CA LEU A 75 4.58 2.87 -5.24
C LEU A 75 5.08 2.68 -6.69
N ASP A 76 4.74 3.61 -7.59
CA ASP A 76 5.15 3.57 -8.98
C ASP A 76 6.68 3.63 -9.11
N ARG A 77 7.33 4.53 -8.36
CA ARG A 77 8.80 4.62 -8.31
C ARG A 77 9.45 3.33 -7.79
N LEU A 78 8.81 2.63 -6.87
CA LEU A 78 9.28 1.37 -6.31
C LEU A 78 8.93 0.15 -7.17
N GLY A 79 8.22 0.33 -8.29
CA GLY A 79 7.76 -0.77 -9.15
C GLY A 79 6.69 -1.65 -8.49
N VAL A 80 5.96 -1.11 -7.50
CA VAL A 80 4.86 -1.80 -6.83
C VAL A 80 3.58 -1.56 -7.62
N GLU A 81 3.00 -2.62 -8.18
CA GLU A 81 1.80 -2.51 -9.00
C GLU A 81 0.54 -2.45 -8.12
N TRP A 82 -0.30 -1.45 -8.36
CA TRP A 82 -1.51 -1.20 -7.60
C TRP A 82 -2.74 -0.94 -8.49
N LYS A 83 -3.92 -0.95 -7.87
CA LYS A 83 -5.20 -0.58 -8.48
C LYS A 83 -6.01 0.31 -7.54
N ALA A 84 -6.61 1.36 -8.09
CA ALA A 84 -7.55 2.22 -7.37
C ALA A 84 -9.01 1.78 -7.57
N HIS A 85 -9.81 1.98 -6.53
CA HIS A 85 -11.27 1.90 -6.55
C HIS A 85 -11.85 2.96 -5.61
N GLY A 86 -12.21 4.12 -6.16
CA GLY A 86 -12.58 5.29 -5.36
C GLY A 86 -11.39 5.77 -4.51
N CYS A 87 -11.60 5.93 -3.20
CA CYS A 87 -10.56 6.31 -2.24
C CYS A 87 -9.68 5.15 -1.75
N ASN A 88 -9.86 3.95 -2.30
CA ASN A 88 -9.12 2.75 -1.90
C ASN A 88 -8.06 2.39 -2.95
N ILE A 89 -6.82 2.22 -2.50
CA ILE A 89 -5.72 1.66 -3.29
C ILE A 89 -5.46 0.24 -2.81
N SER A 90 -5.30 -0.68 -3.76
CA SER A 90 -5.05 -2.10 -3.49
C SER A 90 -3.78 -2.60 -4.19
N VAL A 91 -2.95 -3.33 -3.46
CA VAL A 91 -1.80 -4.07 -3.98
C VAL A 91 -2.08 -5.55 -3.77
N ALA A 92 -2.31 -6.26 -4.88
CA ALA A 92 -2.72 -7.67 -4.85
C ALA A 92 -1.91 -8.57 -5.78
N ARG A 93 -1.01 -8.01 -6.60
CA ARG A 93 -0.13 -8.81 -7.44
C ARG A 93 0.95 -9.45 -6.57
N LYS A 94 1.13 -10.76 -6.73
CA LYS A 94 2.02 -11.56 -5.87
C LYS A 94 3.43 -10.97 -5.76
N ALA A 95 4.02 -10.52 -6.87
CA ALA A 95 5.35 -9.92 -6.89
C ALA A 95 5.40 -8.61 -6.09
N SER A 96 4.42 -7.72 -6.29
CA SER A 96 4.33 -6.44 -5.58
C SER A 96 4.05 -6.61 -4.09
N VAL A 97 3.21 -7.58 -3.73
CA VAL A 97 2.97 -7.93 -2.31
C VAL A 97 4.23 -8.49 -1.66
N ALA A 98 4.94 -9.40 -2.32
CA ALA A 98 6.22 -9.92 -1.82
C ALA A 98 7.28 -8.83 -1.69
N LEU A 99 7.31 -7.87 -2.63
CA LEU A 99 8.23 -6.74 -2.57
C LEU A 99 7.93 -5.83 -1.37
N MET A 100 6.65 -5.53 -1.12
CA MET A 100 6.25 -4.79 0.08
C MET A 100 6.57 -5.59 1.35
N ASP A 101 6.23 -6.87 1.41
CA ASP A 101 6.52 -7.74 2.57
C ASP A 101 8.01 -7.71 2.95
N ALA A 102 8.90 -7.73 1.95
CA ALA A 102 10.35 -7.72 2.15
C ALA A 102 10.88 -6.39 2.74
N HIS A 103 10.22 -5.26 2.46
CA HIS A 103 10.74 -3.93 2.82
C HIS A 103 9.99 -3.27 3.98
N ILE A 104 8.66 -3.40 4.03
CA ILE A 104 7.85 -2.75 5.06
C ILE A 104 7.46 -3.70 6.20
N GLY A 105 7.72 -4.99 6.01
CA GLY A 105 7.44 -6.03 6.99
C GLY A 105 5.94 -6.31 7.19
N PRO A 106 5.62 -7.36 7.95
CA PRO A 106 4.25 -7.64 8.39
C PRO A 106 3.73 -6.52 9.30
N LYS A 107 2.49 -6.08 9.03
CA LYS A 107 1.73 -5.20 9.91
C LYS A 107 1.30 -6.02 11.13
N TYR A 108 1.97 -5.87 12.26
CA TYR A 108 1.57 -6.41 13.57
C TYR A 108 0.80 -5.36 14.36
#